data_AF-A0A7S0UAY8-F1
#
_entry.id   AF-A0A7S0UAY8-F1
#
_cell.length_a   1.000
_cell.length_b   1.000
_cell.length_c   1.000
_cell.angle_alpha   90.00
_cell.angle_beta   90.00
_cell.angle_gamma   90.00
#
_symmetry.space_group_name_H-M   'P 1'
#
loop_
_entity.id
_entity.type
_entity.pdbx_description
1 polymer ?
#
loop_
_entity_poly.entity_id
_entity_poly.type
_entity_poly.pdbx_seq_one_letter_code
_entity_poly.pdbx_strand_id
1 'polypeptide(L)'
;SFFFSGGTAFCTGRGEVVTGIEPPLTTPEGSFWIVKPQEGCPTGKVYGNLGLKPGEELPGEDPEKLRDAMVKDGISQSVCVNDLEKPAQMVLPKLERIKEALRESGFSTVLLSGSGATTFAHSKDKSADPRVALKGKDVDIEDMYVAGPLSFVTRQEGSWYSK
;
A
#
# COMPACT_ATOMS: atom_id res chain seq x y z
N SER A 1 6.68 -15.83 8.20
CA SER A 1 7.63 -15.00 8.97
C SER A 1 7.02 -13.62 9.24
N PHE A 2 6.70 -12.80 8.22
CA PHE A 2 6.15 -11.44 8.41
C PHE A 2 4.95 -11.34 9.37
N PHE A 3 3.92 -12.19 9.23
CA PHE A 3 2.75 -12.15 10.11
C PHE A 3 3.05 -12.46 11.60
N PHE A 4 4.24 -12.97 11.89
CA PHE A 4 4.76 -13.18 13.24
C PHE A 4 5.72 -12.06 13.69
N SER A 5 5.87 -10.98 12.93
CA SER A 5 6.59 -9.78 13.35
C SER A 5 5.75 -8.91 14.29
N GLY A 6 6.37 -7.89 14.87
CA GLY A 6 5.72 -6.88 15.72
C GLY A 6 4.72 -5.96 15.00
N GLY A 7 4.49 -6.14 13.69
CA GLY A 7 3.49 -5.39 12.92
C GLY A 7 4.07 -4.82 11.63
N THR A 8 5.14 -4.03 11.75
CA THR A 8 5.90 -3.51 10.60
C THR A 8 7.30 -4.12 10.56
N ALA A 9 7.75 -4.51 9.37
CA ALA A 9 9.07 -5.10 9.17
C ALA A 9 9.65 -4.69 7.81
N PHE A 10 10.96 -4.50 7.76
CA PHE A 10 11.73 -4.38 6.54
C PHE A 10 12.01 -5.79 6.00
N CYS A 11 11.59 -6.06 4.75
CA CYS A 11 11.70 -7.38 4.15
C CYS A 11 12.56 -7.33 2.89
N THR A 12 13.57 -8.20 2.80
CA THR A 12 14.52 -8.29 1.67
C THR A 12 14.58 -9.71 1.08
N GLY A 13 15.44 -9.92 0.08
CA GLY A 13 15.44 -11.12 -0.75
C GLY A 13 14.23 -11.11 -1.69
N ARG A 14 13.44 -12.18 -1.65
CA ARG A 14 12.10 -12.29 -2.25
C ARG A 14 11.00 -11.98 -1.23
N GLY A 15 11.35 -11.38 -0.09
CA GLY A 15 10.47 -11.10 1.04
C GLY A 15 10.55 -12.12 2.18
N GLU A 16 11.46 -13.10 2.11
CA GLU A 16 11.65 -14.13 3.14
C GLU A 16 12.54 -13.68 4.30
N VAL A 17 13.43 -12.71 4.06
CA VAL A 17 14.31 -12.15 5.10
C VAL A 17 13.55 -11.00 5.76
N VAL A 18 13.16 -11.18 7.02
CA VAL A 18 12.29 -10.25 7.75
C VAL A 18 13.04 -9.65 8.94
N THR A 19 13.14 -8.33 8.97
CA THR A 19 13.75 -7.57 10.08
C THR A 19 12.72 -6.61 10.64
N GLY A 20 12.43 -6.69 11.95
CA GLY A 20 11.50 -5.76 12.60
C GLY A 20 11.98 -4.31 12.52
N ILE A 21 11.04 -3.36 12.49
CA ILE A 21 11.35 -1.93 12.57
C ILE A 21 11.30 -1.49 14.04
N GLU A 22 12.41 -0.95 14.55
CA GLU A 22 12.53 -0.42 15.90
C GLU A 22 13.02 1.04 15.88
N PRO A 23 12.34 1.98 16.57
CA PRO A 23 11.08 1.78 17.29
C PRO A 23 9.89 1.53 16.32
N PRO A 24 8.74 1.01 16.80
CA PRO A 24 7.56 0.84 15.97
C PRO A 24 7.14 2.15 15.29
N LEU A 25 6.69 2.07 14.03
CA LEU A 25 6.26 3.26 13.30
C LEU A 25 5.08 3.94 14.00
N THR A 26 5.16 5.26 14.12
CA THR A 26 4.04 6.08 14.57
C THR A 26 2.91 5.98 13.56
N THR A 27 1.74 5.52 14.00
CA THR A 27 0.54 5.48 13.16
C THR A 27 0.07 6.91 12.87
N PRO A 28 -0.03 7.33 11.61
CA PRO A 28 -0.53 8.66 11.27
C PRO A 28 -1.97 8.84 11.73
N GLU A 29 -2.33 10.04 12.18
CA GLU A 29 -3.73 10.38 12.42
C GLU A 29 -4.53 10.36 11.11
N GLY A 30 -5.82 10.02 11.21
CA GLY A 30 -6.74 10.06 10.09
C GLY A 30 -7.51 8.75 9.91
N SER A 31 -7.99 8.53 8.68
CA SER A 31 -8.69 7.33 8.26
C SER A 31 -7.90 6.58 7.20
N PHE A 32 -7.90 5.26 7.30
CA PHE A 32 -7.21 4.36 6.39
C PHE A 32 -8.21 3.44 5.72
N TRP A 33 -8.07 3.28 4.42
CA TRP A 33 -9.04 2.58 3.59
C TRP A 33 -8.35 1.65 2.60
N ILE A 34 -9.04 0.56 2.30
CA ILE A 34 -8.73 -0.32 1.18
C ILE A 34 -9.84 -0.18 0.15
N VAL A 35 -9.47 0.06 -1.10
CA VAL A 35 -10.36 0.06 -2.27
C VAL A 35 -9.83 -0.97 -3.24
N LYS A 36 -10.65 -1.96 -3.58
CA LYS A 36 -10.25 -3.09 -4.43
C LYS A 36 -11.33 -3.35 -5.49
N PRO A 37 -11.00 -3.28 -6.80
CA PRO A 37 -11.92 -3.71 -7.84
C PRO A 37 -12.15 -5.24 -7.80
N GLN A 38 -13.23 -5.74 -8.41
CA GLN A 38 -13.47 -7.20 -8.49
C GLN A 38 -12.33 -7.91 -9.23
N GLU A 39 -11.79 -7.27 -10.26
CA GLU A 39 -10.70 -7.81 -11.07
C GLU A 39 -9.39 -7.88 -10.27
N GLY A 40 -8.70 -9.02 -10.37
CA GLY A 40 -7.37 -9.20 -9.79
C GLY A 40 -6.25 -8.86 -10.76
N CYS A 41 -5.05 -8.67 -10.22
CA CYS A 41 -3.81 -8.62 -10.99
C CYS A 41 -3.02 -9.91 -10.73
N PRO A 42 -2.87 -10.83 -11.70
CA PRO A 42 -2.06 -12.02 -11.53
C PRO A 42 -0.61 -11.63 -11.22
N THR A 43 -0.10 -12.00 -10.05
CA THR A 43 1.24 -11.59 -9.59
C THR A 43 2.33 -11.89 -10.63
N GLY A 44 2.32 -13.08 -11.23
CA GLY A 44 3.30 -13.44 -12.27
C GLY A 44 3.25 -12.52 -13.50
N LYS A 45 2.06 -12.04 -13.90
CA LYS A 45 1.93 -11.09 -15.02
C LYS A 45 2.45 -9.71 -14.66
N VAL A 46 2.21 -9.25 -13.43
CA VAL A 46 2.71 -7.96 -12.94
C VAL A 46 4.24 -7.97 -12.85
N TYR A 47 4.84 -9.01 -12.29
CA TYR A 47 6.30 -9.15 -12.28
C TYR A 47 6.89 -9.33 -13.68
N GLY A 48 6.20 -10.07 -14.57
CA GLY A 48 6.61 -10.18 -15.98
C GLY A 48 6.62 -8.83 -16.70
N ASN A 49 5.65 -7.97 -16.39
CA ASN A 49 5.54 -6.60 -16.88
C ASN A 49 6.61 -5.65 -16.30
N LEU A 50 7.12 -5.92 -15.09
CA LEU A 50 8.27 -5.20 -14.54
C LEU A 50 9.53 -5.45 -15.37
N GLY A 51 9.67 -6.67 -15.93
CA GLY A 51 10.63 -6.96 -16.99
C GLY A 51 12.09 -7.05 -16.56
N LEU A 52 12.38 -7.09 -15.25
CA LEU A 52 13.74 -7.25 -14.73
C LEU A 52 14.27 -8.67 -14.99
N LYS A 53 15.52 -8.77 -15.42
CA LYS A 53 16.25 -10.03 -15.51
C LYS A 53 16.99 -10.33 -14.20
N PRO A 54 17.37 -11.59 -13.95
CA PRO A 54 18.19 -11.94 -12.78
C PRO A 54 19.47 -11.10 -12.72
N GLY A 55 19.66 -10.39 -11.60
CA GLY A 55 20.81 -9.52 -11.38
C GLY A 55 20.67 -8.10 -11.94
N GLU A 56 19.58 -7.77 -12.63
CA GLU A 56 19.28 -6.38 -12.99
C GLU A 56 18.72 -5.63 -11.78
N GLU A 57 19.24 -4.44 -11.54
CA GLU A 57 18.71 -3.50 -10.56
C GLU A 57 17.67 -2.61 -11.23
N LEU A 58 16.56 -2.35 -10.52
CA LEU A 58 15.60 -1.36 -10.95
C LEU A 58 16.11 0.02 -10.53
N PRO A 59 16.27 0.98 -11.47
CA PRO A 59 16.50 2.36 -11.08
C PRO A 59 15.29 2.90 -10.33
N GLY A 60 15.49 3.42 -9.13
CA GLY A 60 14.41 3.86 -8.26
C GLY A 60 14.91 4.43 -6.93
N GLU A 61 13.97 4.62 -6.01
CA GLU A 61 14.27 5.05 -4.66
C GLU A 61 14.98 3.95 -3.88
N ASP A 62 15.93 4.34 -3.04
CA ASP A 62 16.65 3.42 -2.15
C ASP A 62 15.71 2.97 -1.02
N PRO A 63 15.34 1.68 -0.94
CA PRO A 63 14.41 1.18 0.07
C PRO A 63 14.86 1.44 1.51
N GLU A 64 16.16 1.46 1.77
CA GLU A 64 16.70 1.75 3.10
C GLU A 64 16.51 3.22 3.47
N LYS A 65 16.72 4.14 2.52
CA LYS A 65 16.45 5.57 2.73
C LYS A 65 14.96 5.84 2.93
N LEU A 66 14.10 5.16 2.17
CA LEU A 66 12.65 5.26 2.36
C LEU A 66 12.23 4.78 3.76
N ARG A 67 12.76 3.65 4.20
CA ARG A 67 12.55 3.13 5.57
C ARG A 67 13.01 4.15 6.61
N ASP A 68 14.23 4.66 6.51
CA ASP A 68 14.79 5.58 7.50
C ASP A 68 13.99 6.89 7.56
N ALA A 69 13.55 7.40 6.40
CA ALA A 69 12.64 8.54 6.33
C ALA A 69 11.28 8.25 6.97
N MET A 70 10.69 7.06 6.76
CA MET A 70 9.44 6.68 7.43
C MET A 70 9.58 6.63 8.96
N VAL A 71 10.70 6.09 9.47
CA VAL A 71 10.96 6.01 10.91
C VAL A 71 11.15 7.41 11.51
N LYS A 72 11.89 8.27 10.82
CA LYS A 72 12.26 9.59 11.31
C LYS A 72 11.14 10.63 11.16
N ASP A 73 10.56 10.70 9.97
CA ASP A 73 9.67 11.80 9.55
C ASP A 73 8.19 11.34 9.44
N GLY A 74 7.94 10.03 9.56
CA GLY A 74 6.61 9.44 9.49
C GLY A 74 6.16 9.10 8.07
N ILE A 75 4.94 8.55 7.97
CA ILE A 75 4.36 8.11 6.69
C ILE A 75 3.82 9.32 5.91
N SER A 76 4.23 9.43 4.65
CA SER A 76 3.73 10.41 3.69
C SER A 76 3.76 9.85 2.27
N GLN A 77 3.10 10.51 1.32
CA GLN A 77 3.05 10.06 -0.06
C GLN A 77 4.43 9.91 -0.71
N SER A 78 5.43 10.72 -0.33
CA SER A 78 6.78 10.67 -0.92
C SER A 78 7.57 9.43 -0.54
N VAL A 79 7.28 8.82 0.62
CA VAL A 79 7.92 7.57 1.05
C VAL A 79 7.11 6.33 0.68
N CYS A 80 5.84 6.50 0.30
CA CYS A 80 4.96 5.44 -0.15
C CYS A 80 5.17 5.16 -1.65
N VAL A 81 6.17 4.32 -1.94
CA VAL A 81 6.53 3.88 -3.30
C VAL A 81 6.21 2.41 -3.50
N ASN A 82 5.76 2.06 -4.71
CA ASN A 82 5.59 0.67 -5.13
C ASN A 82 5.96 0.56 -6.62
N ASP A 83 7.10 -0.07 -6.89
CA ASP A 83 7.62 -0.25 -8.26
C ASP A 83 6.71 -1.12 -9.14
N LEU A 84 5.85 -1.94 -8.54
CA LEU A 84 4.87 -2.76 -9.26
C LEU A 84 3.63 -1.99 -9.69
N GLU A 85 3.52 -0.71 -9.33
CA GLU A 85 2.34 0.08 -9.65
C GLU A 85 2.14 0.27 -11.15
N LYS A 86 3.16 0.73 -11.87
CA LYS A 86 3.11 0.85 -13.34
C LYS A 86 2.88 -0.51 -14.01
N PRO A 87 3.63 -1.59 -13.65
CA PRO A 87 3.34 -2.94 -14.16
C PRO A 87 1.92 -3.43 -13.92
N ALA A 88 1.33 -3.14 -12.75
CA ALA A 88 -0.05 -3.50 -12.44
C ALA A 88 -1.07 -2.68 -13.23
N GLN A 89 -0.82 -1.38 -13.44
CA GLN A 89 -1.65 -0.53 -14.29
C GLN A 89 -1.65 -1.01 -15.76
N MET A 90 -0.54 -1.56 -16.26
CA MET A 90 -0.52 -2.21 -17.58
C MET A 90 -1.39 -3.47 -17.64
N VAL A 91 -1.56 -4.19 -16.51
CA VAL A 91 -2.48 -5.34 -16.42
C VAL A 91 -3.92 -4.87 -16.30
N LEU A 92 -4.16 -3.84 -15.50
CA LEU A 92 -5.49 -3.34 -15.13
C LEU A 92 -5.50 -1.80 -15.10
N PRO A 93 -5.73 -1.14 -16.26
CA PRO A 93 -5.61 0.32 -16.38
C PRO A 93 -6.53 1.12 -15.44
N LYS A 94 -7.69 0.56 -15.04
CA LYS A 94 -8.60 1.21 -14.07
C LYS A 94 -7.94 1.50 -12.71
N LEU A 95 -6.82 0.84 -12.37
CA LEU A 95 -6.08 1.14 -11.14
C LEU A 95 -5.56 2.58 -11.11
N GLU A 96 -5.10 3.12 -12.24
CA GLU A 96 -4.65 4.51 -12.34
C GLU A 96 -5.81 5.48 -12.06
N ARG A 97 -6.97 5.25 -12.69
CA ARG A 97 -8.19 6.07 -12.48
C ARG A 97 -8.66 6.05 -11.02
N ILE A 98 -8.63 4.88 -10.37
CA ILE A 98 -8.95 4.76 -8.93
C ILE A 98 -8.01 5.62 -8.10
N LYS A 99 -6.71 5.55 -8.38
CA LYS A 99 -5.70 6.32 -7.63
C LYS A 99 -5.87 7.82 -7.82
N GLU A 100 -6.06 8.27 -9.06
CA GLU A 100 -6.27 9.68 -9.38
C GLU A 100 -7.55 10.21 -8.72
N ALA A 101 -8.66 9.48 -8.86
CA ALA A 101 -9.93 9.85 -8.27
C ALA A 101 -9.86 9.98 -6.73
N LEU A 102 -9.12 9.09 -6.06
CA LEU A 102 -8.86 9.20 -4.61
C LEU A 102 -8.01 10.43 -4.28
N ARG A 103 -6.93 10.68 -5.01
CA ARG A 103 -6.06 11.85 -4.78
C ARG A 103 -6.81 13.16 -4.96
N GLU A 104 -7.59 13.27 -6.04
CA GLU A 104 -8.44 14.43 -6.31
C GLU A 104 -9.52 14.66 -5.24
N SER A 105 -9.99 13.57 -4.61
CA SER A 105 -10.93 13.64 -3.49
C SER A 105 -10.27 13.91 -2.13
N GLY A 106 -8.99 14.28 -2.10
CA GLY A 106 -8.31 14.75 -0.89
C GLY A 106 -7.66 13.66 -0.03
N PHE A 107 -7.53 12.43 -0.53
CA PHE A 107 -6.75 11.39 0.15
C PHE A 107 -5.26 11.73 0.05
N SER A 108 -4.63 11.97 1.19
CA SER A 108 -3.25 12.46 1.31
C SER A 108 -2.19 11.45 0.90
N THR A 109 -2.47 10.15 1.02
CA THR A 109 -1.57 9.09 0.55
C THR A 109 -2.38 8.00 -0.14
N VAL A 110 -2.02 7.67 -1.38
CA VAL A 110 -2.68 6.65 -2.20
C VAL A 110 -1.62 5.78 -2.88
N LEU A 111 -1.63 4.47 -2.59
CA LEU A 111 -0.61 3.53 -3.01
C LEU A 111 -1.24 2.18 -3.39
N LEU A 112 -0.72 1.51 -4.43
CA LEU A 112 -1.08 0.12 -4.68
C LEU A 112 -0.46 -0.80 -3.62
N SER A 113 -1.23 -1.75 -3.07
CA SER A 113 -0.71 -2.77 -2.15
C SER A 113 -0.20 -3.99 -2.91
N GLY A 114 1.10 -4.30 -2.77
CA GLY A 114 1.75 -5.43 -3.43
C GLY A 114 1.64 -5.36 -4.96
N SER A 115 1.38 -6.50 -5.62
CA SER A 115 1.13 -6.55 -7.06
C SER A 115 -0.29 -6.09 -7.46
N GLY A 116 -1.08 -5.54 -6.53
CA GLY A 116 -2.47 -5.17 -6.78
C GLY A 116 -3.45 -6.36 -6.75
N ALA A 117 -4.74 -6.15 -7.02
CA ALA A 117 -5.38 -4.92 -7.51
C ALA A 117 -5.82 -3.95 -6.40
N THR A 118 -5.40 -4.17 -5.17
CA THR A 118 -5.85 -3.38 -4.01
C THR A 118 -5.12 -2.04 -3.93
N THR A 119 -5.88 -0.94 -3.82
CA THR A 119 -5.36 0.39 -3.50
C THR A 119 -5.58 0.69 -2.03
N PHE A 120 -4.53 1.14 -1.36
CA PHE A 120 -4.56 1.72 -0.03
C PHE A 120 -4.72 3.23 -0.12
N ALA A 121 -5.57 3.81 0.72
CA ALA A 121 -5.80 5.25 0.77
C ALA A 121 -5.84 5.73 2.23
N HIS A 122 -5.12 6.82 2.51
CA HIS A 122 -5.11 7.50 3.79
C HIS A 122 -5.58 8.93 3.62
N SER A 123 -6.45 9.38 4.51
CA SER A 123 -6.86 10.79 4.62
C SER A 123 -6.65 11.28 6.04
N LYS A 124 -6.14 12.50 6.19
CA LYS A 124 -6.11 13.20 7.49
C LYS A 124 -7.51 13.55 7.99
N ASP A 125 -8.46 13.72 7.08
CA ASP A 125 -9.87 13.90 7.41
C ASP A 125 -10.49 12.55 7.79
N LYS A 126 -10.88 12.42 9.06
CA LYS A 126 -11.51 11.21 9.58
C LYS A 126 -12.92 10.97 9.02
N SER A 127 -13.55 11.99 8.43
CA SER A 127 -14.85 11.89 7.77
C SER A 127 -14.77 11.44 6.31
N ALA A 128 -13.57 11.42 5.71
CA ALA A 128 -13.37 10.98 4.35
C ALA A 128 -13.71 9.49 4.19
N ASP A 129 -14.63 9.17 3.27
CA ASP A 129 -15.02 7.82 2.89
C ASP A 129 -14.93 7.66 1.37
N PRO A 130 -14.11 6.72 0.84
CA PRO A 130 -14.01 6.46 -0.60
C PRO A 130 -15.35 6.21 -1.29
N ARG A 131 -16.32 5.60 -0.60
CA ARG A 131 -17.65 5.29 -1.17
C ARG A 131 -18.43 6.56 -1.53
N VAL A 132 -18.27 7.60 -0.72
CA VAL A 132 -18.87 8.92 -0.97
C VAL A 132 -18.01 9.69 -1.97
N ALA A 133 -16.70 9.71 -1.74
CA ALA A 133 -15.74 10.49 -2.51
C ALA A 133 -15.61 10.07 -3.98
N LEU A 134 -15.90 8.82 -4.31
CA LEU A 134 -15.79 8.27 -5.67
C LEU A 134 -17.14 8.15 -6.37
N LYS A 135 -18.25 8.45 -5.69
CA LYS A 135 -19.59 8.36 -6.28
C LYS A 135 -19.73 9.35 -7.44
N GLY A 136 -20.10 8.85 -8.62
CA GLY A 136 -20.31 9.66 -9.82
C GLY A 136 -19.02 10.12 -10.53
N LYS A 137 -17.85 9.63 -10.12
CA LYS A 137 -16.60 9.77 -10.89
C LYS A 137 -16.51 8.65 -11.94
N ASP A 138 -15.53 8.74 -12.86
CA ASP A 138 -15.23 7.71 -13.87
C ASP A 138 -14.57 6.45 -13.27
N VAL A 139 -15.14 5.96 -12.17
CA VAL A 139 -14.78 4.74 -11.44
C VAL A 139 -16.04 4.13 -10.85
N ASP A 140 -16.34 2.88 -11.22
CA ASP A 140 -17.54 2.17 -10.73
C ASP A 140 -17.33 1.67 -9.30
N ILE A 141 -17.42 2.57 -8.32
CA ILE A 141 -17.19 2.27 -6.89
C ILE A 141 -18.14 1.20 -6.35
N GLU A 142 -19.33 1.06 -6.94
CA GLU A 142 -20.34 0.05 -6.59
C GLU A 142 -19.86 -1.38 -6.90
N ASP A 143 -18.96 -1.53 -7.87
CA ASP A 143 -18.32 -2.79 -8.23
C ASP A 143 -17.00 -3.02 -7.45
N MET A 144 -16.70 -2.21 -6.44
CA MET A 144 -15.47 -2.33 -5.66
C MET A 144 -15.74 -2.79 -4.24
N TYR A 145 -14.86 -3.64 -3.74
CA TYR A 145 -14.75 -3.91 -2.32
C TYR A 145 -14.05 -2.73 -1.63
N VAL A 146 -14.75 -2.07 -0.71
CA VAL A 146 -14.21 -0.98 0.09
C VAL A 146 -14.27 -1.35 1.57
N ALA A 147 -13.14 -1.28 2.27
CA ALA A 147 -13.03 -1.56 3.70
C ALA A 147 -12.30 -0.45 4.45
N GLY A 148 -12.77 -0.15 5.65
CA GLY A 148 -12.23 0.87 6.55
C GLY A 148 -13.31 1.58 7.38
N PRO A 149 -12.93 2.54 8.23
CA PRO A 149 -11.54 2.90 8.54
C PRO A 149 -10.79 1.73 9.21
N LEU A 150 -9.54 1.51 8.80
CA LEU A 150 -8.70 0.41 9.29
C LEU A 150 -7.91 0.83 10.53
N SER A 151 -7.58 -0.14 11.37
CA SER A 151 -6.68 0.03 12.51
C SER A 151 -5.37 -0.72 12.27
N PHE A 152 -4.27 -0.13 12.72
CA PHE A 152 -2.96 -0.76 12.67
C PHE A 152 -2.84 -1.82 13.76
N VAL A 153 -2.08 -2.86 13.47
CA VAL A 153 -1.78 -3.93 14.43
C VAL A 153 -0.30 -3.87 14.76
N THR A 154 0.01 -3.45 15.99
CA THR A 154 1.34 -3.53 16.58
C THR A 154 1.30 -4.57 17.69
N ARG A 155 2.18 -5.58 17.64
CA ARG A 155 2.21 -6.70 18.58
C ARG A 155 3.49 -6.67 19.39
N GLN A 156 3.40 -7.11 20.63
CA GLN A 156 4.58 -7.49 21.41
C GLN A 156 5.10 -8.85 20.92
N GLU A 157 6.43 -8.99 20.91
CA GLU A 157 7.07 -10.29 20.74
C GLU A 157 6.58 -11.24 21.84
N GLY A 158 6.26 -12.49 21.49
CA GLY A 158 5.65 -13.43 22.44
C GLY A 158 4.13 -13.53 22.34
N SER A 159 3.46 -12.52 21.76
CA SER A 159 2.04 -12.26 22.00
C SER A 159 1.19 -12.29 20.72
N TRP A 160 1.41 -13.29 19.85
CA TRP A 160 0.76 -13.35 18.52
C TRP A 160 -0.73 -13.65 18.56
N TYR A 161 -1.20 -14.33 19.61
CA TYR A 161 -2.59 -14.74 19.78
C TYR A 161 -3.39 -13.81 20.70
N SER A 162 -2.74 -12.84 21.36
CA SER A 162 -3.46 -11.84 22.15
C SER A 162 -4.12 -10.84 21.22
N LYS A 163 -5.41 -10.62 21.41
CA LYS A 163 -6.18 -9.58 20.73
C LYS A 163 -5.81 -8.19 21.22
#